data_AF-A0A933QGT7-F1
#
_entry.id   AF-A0A933QGT7-F1
#
_cell.length_a   1.000
_cell.length_b   1.000
_cell.length_c   1.000
_cell.angle_alpha   90.00
_cell.angle_beta   90.00
_cell.angle_gamma   90.00
#
_symmetry.space_group_name_H-M   'P 1'
#
loop_
_entity.id
_entity.type
_entity.pdbx_description
1 polymer ?
#
loop_
_entity_poly.entity_id
_entity_poly.type
_entity_poly.pdbx_seq_one_letter_code
_entity_poly.pdbx_strand_id
1 'polypeptide(L)'
;MEKATSFALQRSEFSANVVRVTIPASAAYDLKQMQKITASILDRLGCSNCHSGHDIRFDLEREFIVDAKLNVHARSELLRG
;
A
#
# COMPACT_ATOMS: atom_id res chain seq x y z
N MET A 1 5.10 26.60 -39.83
CA MET A 1 4.98 25.16 -39.48
C MET A 1 5.18 25.02 -37.98
N GLU A 2 4.10 25.20 -37.23
CA GLU A 2 4.05 24.96 -35.80
C GLU A 2 3.46 23.58 -35.56
N LYS A 3 4.17 22.74 -34.79
CA LYS A 3 3.63 21.77 -33.82
C LYS A 3 4.76 20.90 -33.27
N ALA A 4 5.36 21.37 -32.17
CA ALA A 4 5.90 20.48 -31.14
C ALA A 4 4.89 20.48 -29.99
N THR A 5 3.70 19.93 -30.26
CA THR A 5 2.59 19.83 -29.31
C THR A 5 2.66 18.50 -28.56
N SER A 6 2.64 18.61 -27.24
CA SER A 6 2.09 17.70 -26.23
C SER A 6 2.72 16.34 -25.93
N PHE A 7 3.77 15.85 -26.58
CA PHE A 7 4.31 14.53 -26.19
C PHE A 7 4.93 14.50 -24.77
N ALA A 8 5.36 15.64 -24.24
CA ALA A 8 5.99 15.74 -22.92
C ALA A 8 5.02 15.91 -21.74
N LEU A 9 3.71 16.07 -21.99
CA LEU A 9 2.70 16.26 -20.94
C LEU A 9 1.77 15.04 -20.77
N GLN A 10 2.14 13.90 -21.35
CA GLN A 10 1.36 12.65 -21.26
C GLN A 10 2.04 11.55 -20.45
N ARG A 11 3.06 11.89 -19.63
CA ARG A 11 3.65 10.99 -18.60
C ARG A 11 2.89 11.00 -17.27
N SER A 12 1.80 11.76 -17.17
CA SER A 12 1.21 12.13 -15.89
C SER A 12 -0.11 11.47 -15.52
N GLU A 13 -0.73 10.66 -16.37
CA GLU A 13 -2.09 10.17 -16.05
C GLU A 13 -2.28 8.67 -15.85
N PHE A 14 -1.43 7.77 -16.35
CA PHE A 14 -1.53 6.34 -15.98
C PHE A 14 -0.19 5.60 -16.06
N SER A 15 0.41 5.32 -14.89
CA SER A 15 1.14 4.08 -14.54
C SER A 15 1.91 4.28 -13.23
N ALA A 16 1.28 4.81 -12.19
CA ALA A 16 1.80 4.55 -10.87
C ALA A 16 1.38 3.10 -10.56
N ASN A 17 2.26 2.12 -10.79
CA ASN A 17 2.06 0.72 -10.40
C ASN A 17 2.04 0.63 -8.87
N VAL A 18 1.07 1.29 -8.26
CA VAL A 18 0.93 1.44 -6.82
C VAL A 18 0.32 0.16 -6.30
N VAL A 19 1.07 -0.54 -5.48
CA VAL A 19 0.61 -1.74 -4.79
C VAL A 19 0.33 -1.34 -3.35
N ARG A 20 -0.94 -1.38 -2.95
CA ARG A 20 -1.34 -1.09 -1.57
C ARG A 20 -1.38 -2.37 -0.77
N VAL A 21 -0.75 -2.36 0.39
CA VAL A 21 -0.64 -3.52 1.26
C VAL A 21 -1.01 -3.11 2.66
N THR A 22 -2.05 -3.75 3.20
CA THR A 22 -2.41 -3.59 4.60
C THR A 22 -1.69 -4.64 5.43
N ILE A 23 -0.98 -4.22 6.47
CA ILE A 23 -0.20 -5.10 7.35
C ILE A 23 -0.50 -4.84 8.82
N PRO A 24 -0.42 -5.86 9.70
CA PRO A 24 -0.57 -5.64 11.13
C PRO A 24 0.61 -4.82 11.68
N ALA A 25 0.36 -4.07 12.76
CA ALA A 25 1.40 -3.28 13.44
C ALA A 25 2.58 -4.15 13.91
N SER A 26 2.31 -5.38 14.34
CA SER A 26 3.34 -6.34 14.75
C SER A 26 4.32 -6.69 13.63
N ALA A 27 3.87 -6.72 12.38
CA ALA A 27 4.73 -6.93 11.23
C ALA A 27 5.45 -5.64 10.83
N ALA A 28 4.77 -4.50 10.87
CA ALA A 28 5.32 -3.20 10.47
C ALA A 28 6.56 -2.79 11.28
N TYR A 29 6.62 -3.16 12.56
CA TYR A 29 7.74 -2.87 13.46
C TYR A 29 8.77 -4.00 13.57
N ASP A 30 8.68 -5.03 12.72
CA ASP A 30 9.65 -6.14 12.66
C ASP A 30 10.31 -6.22 11.28
N LEU A 31 11.62 -5.95 11.24
CA LEU A 31 12.40 -5.94 10.01
C LEU A 31 12.37 -7.28 9.26
N LYS A 32 12.48 -8.41 9.98
CA LYS A 32 12.52 -9.74 9.35
C LYS A 32 11.16 -10.07 8.74
N GLN A 33 10.09 -9.71 9.42
CA GLN A 33 8.73 -9.89 8.90
C GLN A 33 8.49 -9.03 7.67
N MET A 34 8.89 -7.75 7.70
CA MET A 34 8.77 -6.86 6.54
C MET A 34 9.57 -7.32 5.32
N GLN A 35 10.78 -7.83 5.52
CA GLN A 35 11.57 -8.42 4.43
C GLN A 35 10.85 -9.61 3.79
N LYS A 36 10.32 -10.52 4.61
CA LYS A 36 9.58 -11.69 4.12
C LYS A 36 8.29 -11.29 3.38
N ILE A 37 7.54 -10.33 3.92
CA ILE A 37 6.33 -9.79 3.29
C ILE A 37 6.67 -9.18 1.93
N THR A 38 7.71 -8.34 1.89
CA THR A 38 8.15 -7.66 0.67
C THR A 38 8.54 -8.66 -0.42
N ALA A 39 9.39 -9.64 -0.10
CA ALA A 39 9.77 -10.71 -1.05
C ALA A 39 8.54 -11.46 -1.58
N SER A 40 7.60 -11.81 -0.69
CA SER A 40 6.36 -12.51 -1.08
C SER A 40 5.45 -11.68 -1.99
N ILE A 41 5.46 -10.36 -1.84
CA ILE A 41 4.73 -9.45 -2.73
C ILE A 41 5.44 -9.40 -4.09
N LEU A 42 6.75 -9.22 -4.10
CA LEU A 42 7.54 -9.15 -5.31
C LEU A 42 7.48 -10.45 -6.14
N ASP A 43 7.40 -11.61 -5.48
CA ASP A 43 7.10 -12.90 -6.11
C ASP A 43 5.79 -12.86 -6.91
N ARG A 44 4.74 -12.29 -6.31
CA ARG A 44 3.43 -12.14 -6.96
C ARG A 44 3.45 -11.13 -8.09
N LEU A 45 4.35 -10.16 -8.04
CA LEU A 45 4.55 -9.15 -9.08
C LEU A 45 5.48 -9.63 -10.21
N GLY A 46 6.11 -10.79 -10.06
CA GLY A 46 6.82 -11.51 -11.14
C GLY A 46 8.33 -11.63 -10.96
N CYS A 47 8.94 -10.99 -9.96
CA CYS A 47 10.35 -11.19 -9.63
C CYS A 47 10.59 -10.93 -8.15
N SER A 48 10.90 -11.98 -7.39
CA SER A 48 11.21 -11.98 -5.95
C SER A 48 12.21 -10.90 -5.51
N ASN A 49 13.17 -10.59 -6.41
CA ASN A 49 14.34 -9.78 -6.12
C ASN A 49 14.29 -8.39 -6.78
N CYS A 50 13.22 -8.06 -7.49
CA CYS A 50 13.13 -6.84 -8.28
C CYS A 50 12.12 -5.87 -7.65
N HIS A 51 12.60 -4.77 -7.07
CA HIS A 51 11.73 -3.67 -6.61
C HIS A 51 11.38 -2.67 -7.72
N SER A 52 12.11 -2.70 -8.83
CA SER A 52 12.00 -1.73 -9.91
C SER A 52 10.62 -1.80 -10.59
N GLY A 53 10.00 -0.64 -10.80
CA GLY A 53 8.73 -0.54 -11.53
C GLY A 53 7.48 -0.65 -10.66
N HIS A 54 7.62 -0.77 -9.34
CA HIS A 54 6.51 -0.82 -8.39
C HIS A 54 6.63 0.26 -7.30
N ASP A 55 5.52 0.91 -6.97
CA ASP A 55 5.38 1.81 -5.81
C ASP A 55 4.57 1.08 -4.73
N ILE A 56 5.26 0.33 -3.85
CA ILE A 56 4.59 -0.45 -2.81
C ILE A 56 4.36 0.42 -1.57
N ARG A 57 3.09 0.60 -1.20
CA ARG A 57 2.66 1.41 -0.06
C ARG A 57 2.08 0.51 1.01
N PHE A 58 2.76 0.47 2.15
CA PHE A 58 2.32 -0.27 3.33
C PHE A 58 1.48 0.62 4.23
N ASP A 59 0.25 0.21 4.46
CA ASP A 59 -0.67 0.82 5.41
C ASP A 59 -0.86 -0.13 6.61
N LEU A 60 -1.01 0.42 7.80
CA LEU A 60 -1.36 -0.38 8.97
C LEU A 60 -2.80 -0.87 8.87
N GLU A 61 -3.03 -2.09 9.36
CA GLU A 61 -4.37 -2.64 9.53
C GLU A 61 -5.24 -1.71 10.38
N ARG A 62 -6.39 -1.35 9.82
CA ARG A 62 -7.41 -0.55 10.47
C ARG A 62 -8.66 -1.38 10.53
N GLU A 63 -9.15 -1.59 11.73
CA GLU A 63 -10.43 -2.24 11.95
C GLU A 63 -11.40 -1.23 12.55
N PHE A 64 -12.62 -1.25 12.06
CA PHE A 64 -13.73 -0.47 12.59
C PHE A 64 -14.78 -1.42 13.11
N ILE A 65 -15.28 -1.14 14.31
CA ILE A 65 -16.38 -1.87 14.91
C ILE A 65 -17.60 -0.96 14.85
N VAL A 66 -18.68 -1.46 14.25
CA VAL A 66 -19.96 -0.76 14.16
C VAL A 66 -20.89 -1.37 15.20
N ASP A 67 -21.40 -0.53 16.11
CA ASP A 67 -22.32 -0.99 17.14
C ASP A 67 -23.79 -1.02 16.66
N ALA A 68 -24.68 -1.53 17.50
CA ALA A 68 -26.11 -1.62 17.20
C ALA A 68 -26.80 -0.25 17.04
N LYS A 69 -26.15 0.84 17.47
CA LYS A 69 -26.61 2.23 17.31
C LYS A 69 -25.97 2.92 16.11
N LEU A 70 -25.24 2.17 15.27
CA LEU A 70 -24.53 2.65 14.08
C LEU A 70 -23.38 3.62 14.39
N ASN A 71 -22.83 3.61 15.61
CA ASN A 71 -21.60 4.34 15.88
C ASN A 71 -20.40 3.54 15.37
N VAL A 72 -19.44 4.26 14.77
CA VAL A 72 -18.20 3.69 14.24
C VAL A 72 -17.09 3.92 15.26
N HIS A 73 -16.49 2.83 15.72
CA HIS A 73 -15.38 2.85 16.66
C HIS A 73 -14.13 2.33 15.97
N ALA A 74 -13.02 3.05 16.03
CA ALA A 74 -11.75 2.46 15.60
C ALA A 74 -11.37 1.37 16.61
N ARG A 75 -10.93 0.19 16.14
CA ARG A 75 -10.47 -0.89 17.03
C ARG A 75 -9.35 -0.42 17.96
N SER A 76 -8.52 0.52 17.51
CA SER A 76 -7.49 1.16 18.34
C SER A 76 -8.04 1.99 19.49
N GLU A 77 -9.26 2.51 19.41
CA GLU A 77 -9.92 3.26 20.49
C GLU A 77 -10.45 2.29 21.55
N LEU A 78 -10.98 1.14 21.13
CA LEU A 78 -11.57 0.13 22.01
C LEU A 78 -10.52 -0.69 22.80
N LEU A 79 -9.27 -0.75 22.32
CA LEU A 79 -8.19 -1.50 22.96
C LEU A 79 -7.32 -0.68 23.93
N ARG A 80 -7.51 0.64 24.02
CA ARG A 80 -6.79 1.53 24.97
C ARG A 80 -7.45 1.59 26.36
N GLY A 81 -7.93 0.44 26.84
CA GLY A 81 -8.45 0.28 28.20
C GLY A 81 -7.35 0.26 29.24
#